data_AF-A0A3A6QPJ9-F1
#
_entry.id   AF-A0A3A6QPJ9-F1
#
_cell.length_a   1.000
_cell.length_b   1.000
_cell.length_c   1.000
_cell.angle_alpha   90.00
_cell.angle_beta   90.00
_cell.angle_gamma   90.00
#
_symmetry.space_group_name_H-M   'P 1'
#
loop_
_entity.id
_entity.type
_entity.pdbx_description
1 polymer ?
#
loop_
_entity_poly.entity_id
_entity_poly.type
_entity_poly.pdbx_seq_one_letter_code
_entity_poly.pdbx_strand_id
1 'polypeptide(L)'
;MNPDANYEAFQQSLKDLAAAHEASRDDPVPTCHFRPMTFHDSDSNPAYGGYQCDFCGHTEGVDEAWAKVEARSTQAIKLKATG
;
A
#
# COMPACT_ATOMS: atom_id res chain seq x y z
N MET A 1 3.08 -9.14 32.75
CA MET A 1 2.78 -8.58 31.40
C MET A 1 3.05 -9.67 30.39
N ASN A 2 2.07 -10.02 29.56
CA ASN A 2 2.26 -10.99 28.48
C ASN A 2 2.83 -10.22 27.26
N PRO A 3 4.07 -10.48 26.83
CA PRO A 3 4.67 -9.79 25.68
C PRO A 3 3.86 -9.97 24.39
N ASP A 4 3.12 -11.07 24.26
CA ASP A 4 2.33 -11.37 23.06
C ASP A 4 1.11 -10.46 22.94
N ALA A 5 0.50 -10.07 24.07
CA ALA A 5 -0.66 -9.17 24.07
C ALA A 5 -0.30 -7.74 23.59
N ASN A 6 0.93 -7.30 23.87
CA ASN A 6 1.42 -6.00 23.38
C ASN A 6 1.75 -6.05 21.88
N TYR A 7 2.22 -7.21 21.39
CA TYR A 7 2.51 -7.42 19.97
C TYR A 7 1.22 -7.46 19.14
N GLU A 8 0.19 -8.18 19.61
CA GLU A 8 -1.11 -8.24 18.95
C GLU A 8 -1.79 -6.87 18.89
N ALA A 9 -1.78 -6.12 19.99
CA ALA A 9 -2.34 -4.76 20.02
C ALA A 9 -1.60 -3.81 19.06
N PHE A 10 -0.27 -3.91 18.98
CA PHE A 10 0.53 -3.16 18.02
C PHE A 10 0.17 -3.53 16.57
N GLN A 11 0.09 -4.82 16.25
CA GLN A 11 -0.33 -5.28 14.92
C GLN A 11 -1.74 -4.80 14.57
N GLN A 12 -2.66 -4.78 15.53
CA GLN A 12 -4.02 -4.28 15.30
C GLN A 12 -4.01 -2.77 15.00
N SER A 13 -3.25 -1.98 15.76
CA SER A 13 -3.12 -0.54 15.51
C SER A 13 -2.54 -0.21 14.12
N LEU A 14 -1.60 -1.03 13.62
CA LEU A 14 -1.07 -0.89 12.26
C LEU A 14 -2.13 -1.20 11.20
N LYS A 15 -2.98 -2.20 11.43
CA LYS A 15 -4.09 -2.55 10.54
C LYS A 15 -5.14 -1.46 10.49
N ASP A 16 -5.50 -0.90 11.64
CA ASP A 16 -6.51 0.17 11.74
C ASP A 16 -6.01 1.46 11.06
N LEU A 17 -4.73 1.80 11.26
CA LEU A 17 -4.09 2.93 10.57
C LEU A 17 -4.05 2.73 9.06
N ALA A 18 -3.72 1.53 8.59
CA ALA A 18 -3.74 1.20 7.17
C ALA A 18 -5.14 1.35 6.57
N ALA A 19 -6.17 0.81 7.24
CA ALA A 19 -7.56 0.91 6.79
C ALA A 19 -8.08 2.37 6.77
N ALA A 20 -7.76 3.17 7.79
CA ALA A 20 -8.15 4.58 7.85
C ALA A 20 -7.51 5.40 6.71
N HIS A 21 -6.24 5.10 6.39
CA HIS A 21 -5.53 5.76 5.30
C HIS A 21 -5.99 5.30 3.91
N GLU A 22 -6.37 4.03 3.76
CA GLU A 22 -7.05 3.53 2.55
C GLU A 22 -8.40 4.21 2.33
N ALA A 23 -9.15 4.46 3.41
CA ALA A 23 -10.44 5.13 3.34
C ALA A 23 -10.34 6.64 3.02
N SER A 24 -9.19 7.28 3.27
CA SER A 24 -9.00 8.73 3.14
C SER A 24 -8.35 9.19 1.84
N ARG A 25 -8.10 8.29 0.88
CA ARG A 25 -7.46 8.65 -0.39
C ARG A 25 -8.49 8.83 -1.49
N ASP A 26 -8.64 10.07 -1.94
CA ASP A 26 -9.51 10.43 -3.06
C ASP A 26 -9.08 9.76 -4.38
N ASP A 27 -7.80 9.37 -4.53
CA ASP A 27 -7.32 8.55 -5.64
C ASP A 27 -6.39 7.41 -5.16
N PRO A 28 -6.57 6.18 -5.68
CA PRO A 28 -5.78 5.03 -5.27
C PRO A 28 -4.39 5.09 -5.94
N VAL A 29 -3.32 5.16 -5.15
CA VAL A 29 -1.92 5.22 -5.64
C VAL A 29 -1.05 4.07 -5.10
N PRO A 30 0.01 3.66 -5.82
CA PRO A 30 1.02 2.73 -5.31
C PRO A 30 1.64 3.18 -4.00
N THR A 31 1.89 2.22 -3.10
CA THR A 31 2.45 2.51 -1.76
C THR A 31 3.38 1.45 -1.23
N CYS A 32 4.39 1.92 -0.49
CA CYS A 32 5.16 1.12 0.44
C CYS A 32 4.60 1.25 1.85
N HIS A 33 4.06 0.15 2.41
CA HIS A 33 3.31 0.17 3.67
C HIS A 33 2.15 1.18 3.61
N PHE A 34 2.39 2.42 4.02
CA PHE A 34 1.43 3.53 4.03
C PHE A 34 1.93 4.76 3.25
N ARG A 35 3.16 4.74 2.73
CA ARG A 35 3.74 5.88 2.01
C ARG A 35 3.53 5.76 0.51
N PRO A 36 3.11 6.84 -0.20
CA PRO A 36 3.15 6.87 -1.66
C PRO A 36 4.55 6.54 -2.18
N MET A 37 4.61 5.85 -3.32
CA MET A 37 5.85 5.60 -4.04
C MET A 37 6.00 6.58 -5.20
N THR A 38 7.24 6.90 -5.55
CA THR A 38 7.61 7.80 -6.64
C THR A 38 7.76 6.98 -7.92
N PHE A 39 7.16 7.43 -9.02
CA PHE A 39 7.33 6.79 -10.33
C PHE A 39 8.63 7.26 -10.98
N HIS A 40 9.36 6.31 -11.56
CA HIS A 40 10.56 6.54 -12.35
C HIS A 40 10.38 5.91 -13.73
N ASP A 41 10.51 6.74 -14.76
CA ASP A 41 10.63 6.26 -16.12
C ASP A 41 11.97 5.57 -16.36
N SER A 42 11.99 4.63 -17.30
CA SER A 42 13.22 4.00 -17.76
C SER A 42 13.66 4.67 -19.06
N ASP A 43 14.80 5.37 -18.99
CA ASP A 43 15.41 6.06 -20.14
C ASP A 43 15.79 5.11 -21.28
N SER A 44 15.98 3.82 -20.97
CA SER A 44 16.38 2.79 -21.95
C SER A 44 15.20 2.06 -22.58
N ASN A 45 14.07 1.97 -21.88
CA ASN A 45 12.84 1.38 -22.41
C ASN A 45 11.64 1.86 -21.57
N PRO A 46 10.71 2.65 -22.13
CA PRO A 46 9.53 3.15 -21.43
C PRO A 46 8.67 2.06 -20.77
N ALA A 47 8.69 0.83 -21.29
CA ALA A 47 7.93 -0.30 -20.72
C ALA A 47 8.52 -0.83 -19.39
N TYR A 48 9.72 -0.40 -19.00
CA TYR A 48 10.40 -0.82 -17.77
C TYR A 48 10.45 0.27 -16.69
N GLY A 49 9.60 1.30 -16.81
CA GLY A 49 9.36 2.20 -15.71
C GLY A 49 8.82 1.45 -14.47
N GLY A 50 8.92 2.09 -13.31
CA GLY A 50 8.51 1.48 -12.06
C GLY A 50 8.36 2.47 -10.93
N TYR A 51 7.87 1.99 -9.80
CA TYR A 51 7.71 2.77 -8.59
C TYR A 51 8.84 2.47 -7.61
N GLN A 52 9.37 3.50 -6.95
CA GLN A 52 10.36 3.39 -5.89
C GLN A 52 9.85 4.02 -4.60
N CYS A 53 10.14 3.39 -3.47
CA CYS A 53 9.93 3.99 -2.15
C CYS A 53 11.17 4.80 -1.74
N ASP A 54 11.00 6.12 -1.58
CA ASP A 54 12.11 7.02 -1.17
C ASP A 54 12.61 6.76 0.26
N PHE A 55 11.85 6.01 1.08
CA PHE A 55 12.23 5.71 2.46
C PHE A 55 13.06 4.42 2.60
N CYS A 56 12.62 3.32 1.98
CA CYS A 56 13.29 2.02 2.11
C CYS A 56 14.04 1.58 0.85
N GLY A 57 13.91 2.30 -0.27
CA GLY A 57 14.56 2.02 -1.53
C GLY A 57 13.95 0.86 -2.32
N HIS A 58 12.89 0.20 -1.83
CA HIS A 58 12.26 -0.88 -2.57
C HIS A 58 11.65 -0.38 -3.88
N THR A 59 11.67 -1.23 -4.90
CA THR A 59 11.12 -0.94 -6.23
C THR A 59 10.08 -1.97 -6.64
N GLU A 60 9.07 -1.55 -7.39
CA GLU A 60 8.06 -2.41 -8.00
C GLU A 60 7.84 -2.00 -9.46
N GLY A 61 7.55 -2.96 -10.34
CA GLY A 61 7.14 -2.65 -11.70
C GLY A 61 5.75 -1.99 -11.75
N VAL A 62 5.43 -1.29 -12.84
CA VAL A 62 4.11 -0.64 -13.02
C VAL A 62 2.96 -1.63 -12.80
N ASP A 63 3.00 -2.77 -13.48
CA ASP A 63 1.92 -3.77 -13.41
C ASP A 63 1.75 -4.34 -11.99
N GLU A 64 2.86 -4.63 -11.31
CA GLU A 64 2.84 -5.15 -9.94
C GLU A 64 2.26 -4.13 -8.96
N ALA A 65 2.69 -2.87 -9.08
CA ALA A 65 2.24 -1.77 -8.23
C ALA A 65 0.73 -1.54 -8.37
N TRP A 66 0.20 -1.52 -9.60
CA TRP A 66 -1.22 -1.29 -9.85
C TRP A 66 -2.09 -2.51 -9.52
N ALA A 67 -1.62 -3.73 -9.74
CA ALA A 67 -2.34 -4.93 -9.30
C ALA A 67 -2.58 -4.92 -7.77
N LYS A 68 -1.60 -4.46 -6.98
CA LYS A 68 -1.76 -4.28 -5.53
C LYS A 68 -2.77 -3.20 -5.19
N VAL A 69 -2.76 -2.09 -5.93
CA VAL A 69 -3.73 -1.00 -5.77
C VAL A 69 -5.15 -1.51 -6.01
N GLU A 70 -5.40 -2.22 -7.10
CA GLU A 70 -6.70 -2.80 -7.44
C GLU A 70 -7.18 -3.81 -6.40
N ALA A 71 -6.29 -4.66 -5.90
CA ALA A 71 -6.61 -5.63 -4.87
C ALA A 71 -7.08 -4.96 -3.56
N ARG A 72 -6.44 -3.85 -3.15
CA ARG A 72 -6.87 -3.06 -1.98
C ARG A 72 -8.20 -2.37 -2.23
N SER A 73 -8.40 -1.74 -3.37
CA SER A 73 -9.66 -1.08 -3.73
C SER A 73 -10.83 -2.08 -3.70
N THR A 74 -10.62 -3.28 -4.23
CA THR A 74 -11.61 -4.37 -4.20
C THR A 74 -11.92 -4.82 -2.77
N GLN A 75 -10.91 -4.95 -1.92
CA GLN A 75 -11.10 -5.29 -0.50
C GLN A 75 -11.87 -4.19 0.25
N ALA A 76 -11.54 -2.92 0.01
CA ALA A 76 -12.21 -1.78 0.62
C ALA A 76 -13.70 -1.72 0.22
N ILE A 77 -14.02 -1.97 -1.06
CA ILE A 77 -15.41 -2.06 -1.53
C ILE A 77 -16.14 -3.21 -0.82
N LYS A 78 -15.52 -4.39 -0.73
CA LYS A 78 -16.12 -5.56 -0.07
C LYS A 78 -16.44 -5.29 1.40
N LEU A 79 -15.51 -4.69 2.14
CA LEU A 79 -15.71 -4.35 3.56
C LEU A 79 -16.87 -3.37 3.76
N LYS A 80 -16.98 -2.34 2.91
CA LYS A 80 -18.09 -1.38 2.94
C LYS A 80 -19.45 -2.00 2.62
N ALA A 81 -19.48 -3.09 1.84
CA ALA A 81 -20.72 -3.79 1.49
C ALA A 81 -21.20 -4.79 2.56
N THR A 82 -20.35 -5.13 3.53
CA THR A 82 -20.63 -6.12 4.59
C THR A 82 -20.81 -5.55 5.99
N GLY A 83 -20.66 -4.23 6.16
CA GLY A 83 -20.92 -3.50 7.41
C GLY A 83 -22.22 -2.72 7.34
#